data_AF-A0A1I4SZ72-F1
#
_entry.id   AF-A0A1I4SZ72-F1
#
_cell.length_a   1.000
_cell.length_b   1.000
_cell.length_c   1.000
_cell.angle_alpha   90.00
_cell.angle_beta   90.00
_cell.angle_gamma   90.00
#
_symmetry.space_group_name_H-M   'P 1'
#
loop_
_entity.id
_entity.type
_entity.pdbx_description
1 polymer ?
#
loop_
_entity_poly.entity_id
_entity_poly.type
_entity_poly.pdbx_seq_one_letter_code
_entity_poly.pdbx_strand_id
1 'polypeptide(L)'
;MTDAGGFVALNAAPRLSEQERLLRQLADMLNLPISVFRRRTDPTAEGPTARECAAILAAFSRIRDPDARRRCLAKVERCADA
;
A
#
# COMPACT_ATOMS: atom_id res chain seq x y z
N MET A 1 -0.78 42.45 14.10
CA MET A 1 -0.19 41.34 13.29
C MET A 1 -0.27 40.07 14.12
N THR A 2 -1.29 39.24 13.90
CA THR A 2 -1.16 37.81 13.56
C THR A 2 -2.52 37.33 13.11
N ASP A 3 -2.57 36.97 11.84
CA ASP A 3 -3.63 36.24 11.16
C ASP A 3 -3.73 34.84 11.78
N ALA A 4 -4.87 34.51 12.37
CA ALA A 4 -5.24 33.15 12.71
C ALA A 4 -6.36 32.76 11.75
N GLY A 5 -5.94 32.38 10.55
CA GLY A 5 -6.80 31.82 9.53
C GLY A 5 -7.64 30.69 10.12
N GLY A 6 -8.93 30.95 10.26
CA GLY A 6 -9.93 29.92 10.45
C GLY A 6 -9.96 29.06 9.20
N PHE A 7 -9.16 28.00 9.17
CA PHE A 7 -9.26 26.98 8.14
C PHE A 7 -10.51 26.15 8.47
N VAL A 8 -11.63 26.64 7.96
CA VAL A 8 -12.87 25.88 7.88
C VAL A 8 -12.61 24.73 6.90
N ALA A 9 -12.26 23.55 7.41
CA ALA A 9 -12.34 22.32 6.65
C ALA A 9 -13.81 21.87 6.56
N LEU A 10 -14.61 22.67 5.86
CA LEU A 10 -15.87 22.23 5.27
C LEU A 10 -15.53 21.09 4.29
N ASN A 11 -16.28 19.99 4.40
CA ASN A 11 -16.36 18.87 3.44
C ASN A 11 -15.31 17.77 3.55
N ALA A 12 -15.38 17.00 4.65
CA ALA A 12 -14.96 15.59 4.65
C ALA A 12 -15.97 14.69 3.90
N ALA A 13 -16.17 14.95 2.60
CA ALA A 13 -16.73 14.05 1.55
C ALA A 13 -16.91 14.88 0.25
N PRO A 14 -16.05 14.73 -0.77
CA PRO A 14 -16.40 13.87 -1.92
C PRO A 14 -15.18 13.24 -2.65
N ARG A 15 -13.99 13.17 -2.03
CA ARG A 15 -12.75 12.76 -2.74
C ARG A 15 -12.82 11.37 -3.37
N LEU A 16 -13.46 10.41 -2.69
CA LEU A 16 -13.69 9.07 -3.24
C LEU A 16 -14.56 9.13 -4.50
N SER A 17 -15.58 9.98 -4.54
CA SER A 17 -16.51 10.07 -5.67
C SER A 17 -15.87 10.66 -6.94
N GLU A 18 -14.95 11.62 -6.80
CA GLU A 18 -14.22 12.18 -7.95
C GLU A 18 -13.20 11.17 -8.50
N GLN A 19 -12.49 10.48 -7.61
CA GLN A 19 -11.57 9.41 -7.99
C GLN A 19 -12.31 8.25 -8.69
N GLU A 20 -13.47 7.82 -8.18
CA GLU A 20 -14.30 6.79 -8.81
C GLU A 20 -14.79 7.20 -10.20
N ARG A 21 -15.15 8.48 -10.38
CA ARG A 21 -15.52 9.03 -11.69
C ARG A 21 -14.37 8.96 -12.69
N LEU A 22 -13.17 9.36 -12.28
CA LEU A 22 -11.97 9.30 -13.13
C LEU A 22 -11.59 7.85 -13.47
N LEU A 23 -11.66 6.94 -12.51
CA LEU A 23 -11.38 5.52 -12.75
C LEU A 23 -12.40 4.89 -13.71
N ARG A 24 -13.68 5.28 -13.63
CA ARG A 24 -14.70 4.86 -14.59
C ARG A 24 -14.41 5.37 -15.99
N GLN A 25 -14.05 6.64 -16.14
CA GLN A 25 -13.68 7.22 -17.45
C GLN A 25 -12.48 6.50 -18.08
N LEU A 26 -11.48 6.14 -17.29
CA LEU A 26 -10.33 5.36 -17.76
C LEU A 26 -10.73 3.92 -18.13
N ALA A 27 -11.59 3.28 -17.33
CA ALA A 27 -12.08 1.94 -17.60
C ALA A 27 -12.86 1.88 -18.93
N ASP A 28 -13.75 2.84 -19.16
CA ASP A 28 -14.53 2.95 -20.39
C ASP A 28 -13.62 3.21 -21.61
N MET A 29 -12.65 4.13 -21.47
CA MET A 29 -11.70 4.46 -22.55
C MET A 29 -10.82 3.28 -22.95
N LEU A 30 -10.41 2.46 -21.98
CA LEU A 30 -9.54 1.30 -22.20
C LEU A 30 -10.32 0.01 -22.49
N ASN A 31 -11.66 0.06 -22.48
CA ASN A 31 -12.55 -1.10 -22.58
C ASN A 31 -12.20 -2.20 -21.56
N LEU A 32 -11.91 -1.78 -20.33
CA LEU A 32 -11.58 -2.66 -19.21
C LEU A 32 -12.67 -2.57 -18.14
N PRO A 33 -12.96 -3.67 -17.41
CA PRO A 33 -13.88 -3.60 -16.29
C PRO A 33 -13.28 -2.76 -15.14
N ILE A 34 -14.09 -1.87 -14.55
CA ILE A 34 -13.67 -0.97 -13.46
C ILE A 34 -13.07 -1.72 -12.24
N SER A 35 -13.41 -3.00 -12.08
CA SER A 35 -12.84 -3.89 -11.06
C SER A 35 -11.32 -4.07 -11.16
N VAL A 36 -10.71 -3.82 -12.32
CA VAL A 36 -9.24 -3.85 -12.49
C VAL A 36 -8.55 -2.75 -11.69
N PHE A 37 -9.20 -1.59 -11.55
CA PHE A 37 -8.66 -0.45 -10.82
C PHE A 37 -8.98 -0.48 -9.33
N ARG A 38 -9.91 -1.35 -8.91
CA ARG A 38 -10.12 -1.62 -7.50
C ARG A 38 -8.96 -2.47 -7.02
N ARG A 39 -8.05 -1.87 -6.26
CA ARG A 39 -7.01 -2.59 -5.52
C ARG A 39 -7.68 -3.76 -4.82
N ARG A 40 -7.35 -4.99 -5.23
CA ARG A 40 -7.62 -6.18 -4.41
C ARG A 40 -6.71 -6.07 -3.20
N THR A 41 -7.10 -5.24 -2.24
CA THR A 41 -6.74 -5.49 -0.86
C THR A 41 -7.68 -6.63 -0.49
N ASP A 42 -7.30 -7.88 -0.79
CA ASP A 42 -8.03 -9.04 -0.28
C ASP A 42 -7.77 -9.05 1.23
N PRO A 43 -8.73 -8.65 2.08
CA PRO A 43 -8.53 -8.69 3.53
C PRO A 43 -8.49 -10.14 4.05
N THR A 44 -8.80 -11.09 3.18
CA THR A 44 -8.81 -12.54 3.39
C THR A 44 -7.58 -13.23 2.80
N ALA A 45 -6.60 -12.50 2.28
CA ALA A 45 -5.32 -13.10 1.92
C ALA A 45 -4.70 -13.62 3.22
N GLU A 46 -4.92 -14.92 3.49
CA GLU A 46 -4.25 -15.64 4.56
C GLU A 46 -2.77 -15.27 4.47
N GLY A 47 -2.21 -14.83 5.60
CA GLY A 47 -0.80 -14.47 5.67
C GLY A 47 0.09 -15.61 5.12
N PRO A 48 1.38 -15.34 4.88
CA PRO A 48 2.28 -16.32 4.29
C PRO A 48 2.18 -17.66 5.03
N THR A 49 2.08 -18.74 4.25
CA THR A 49 2.03 -20.09 4.78
C THR A 49 3.28 -20.40 5.60
N ALA A 50 3.21 -21.38 6.51
CA ALA A 50 4.37 -21.79 7.31
C ALA A 50 5.59 -22.16 6.43
N ARG A 51 5.35 -22.73 5.23
CA ARG A 51 6.39 -23.04 4.25
C ARG A 51 7.06 -21.78 3.70
N GLU A 52 6.29 -20.75 3.39
CA GLU A 52 6.80 -19.47 2.89
C GLU A 52 7.58 -18.72 3.97
N CYS A 53 7.07 -18.71 5.21
CA CYS A 53 7.80 -18.18 6.36
C CYS A 53 9.15 -18.88 6.55
N ALA A 54 9.19 -20.22 6.48
CA ALA A 54 10.43 -20.99 6.58
C ALA A 54 11.41 -20.66 5.43
N ALA A 55 10.91 -20.48 4.20
CA ALA A 55 11.73 -20.10 3.06
C ALA A 55 12.34 -18.70 3.22
N ILE A 56 11.55 -17.73 3.71
CA ILE A 56 12.01 -16.36 3.98
C ILE A 56 13.11 -16.38 5.06
N LEU A 57 12.90 -17.09 6.16
CA LEU A 57 13.89 -17.22 7.24
C LEU A 57 15.17 -17.91 6.78
N ALA A 58 15.06 -18.96 5.97
CA ALA A 58 16.22 -19.66 5.40
C ALA A 58 17.00 -18.78 4.41
N ALA A 59 16.32 -17.97 3.60
CA ALA A 59 16.98 -17.02 2.71
C ALA A 59 17.71 -15.92 3.50
N PHE A 60 17.07 -15.37 4.53
CA PHE A 60 17.67 -14.34 5.38
C PHE A 60 18.90 -14.85 6.15
N SER A 61 18.85 -16.09 6.65
CA SER A 61 19.95 -16.69 7.41
C SER A 61 21.22 -16.95 6.56
N ARG A 62 21.07 -17.07 5.22
CA ARG A 62 22.19 -17.23 4.28
C ARG A 62 22.98 -15.95 4.05
N ILE A 63 22.45 -14.78 4.39
CA ILE A 63 23.18 -13.51 4.29
C ILE A 63 24.30 -13.53 5.33
N ARG A 64 25.55 -13.63 4.86
CA ARG A 64 26.76 -13.69 5.70
C ARG A 64 27.24 -12.31 6.15
N ASP A 65 27.01 -11.29 5.34
CA ASP A 65 27.37 -9.91 5.67
C ASP A 65 26.40 -9.33 6.72
N PRO A 66 26.88 -8.96 7.91
CA PRO A 66 26.03 -8.38 8.97
C PRO A 66 25.41 -7.05 8.56
N ASP A 67 26.08 -6.24 7.72
CA ASP A 67 25.54 -4.96 7.26
C ASP A 67 24.45 -5.14 6.21
N ALA A 68 24.65 -6.06 5.27
CA ALA A 68 23.59 -6.46 4.34
C ALA A 68 22.36 -7.00 5.08
N ARG A 69 22.57 -7.81 6.13
CA ARG A 69 21.46 -8.34 6.95
C ARG A 69 20.68 -7.23 7.65
N ARG A 70 21.37 -6.25 8.27
CA ARG A 70 20.74 -5.08 8.90
C ARG A 70 19.96 -4.23 7.91
N ARG A 71 20.53 -3.95 6.72
CA ARG A 71 19.84 -3.20 5.65
C ARG A 71 18.61 -3.93 5.12
N CYS A 72 18.67 -5.27 5.03
CA CYS A 72 17.53 -6.07 4.62
C CYS A 72 16.38 -5.96 5.62
N LEU A 73 16.67 -6.07 6.92
CA LEU A 73 15.67 -5.92 7.99
C LEU A 73 15.03 -4.52 7.97
N ALA A 74 15.85 -3.47 7.91
CA ALA A 74 15.37 -2.08 7.90
C ALA A 74 14.48 -1.74 6.70
N LYS A 75 14.65 -2.42 5.56
CA LYS A 75 13.76 -2.26 4.41
C LYS A 75 12.40 -2.90 4.66
N VAL A 76 12.37 -4.07 5.29
CA VAL A 76 11.12 -4.78 5.62
C VAL A 76 10.32 -3.98 6.65
N GLU A 77 10.97 -3.45 7.69
CA GLU A 77 10.32 -2.61 8.72
C GLU A 77 9.64 -1.38 8.12
N ARG A 78 10.32 -0.64 7.23
CA ARG A 78 9.73 0.52 6.54
C ARG A 78 8.53 0.18 5.66
N CYS A 79 8.44 -1.05 5.16
CA CYS A 79 7.30 -1.51 4.38
C CYS A 79 6.15 -1.99 5.25
N ALA A 80 6.39 -2.32 6.53
CA ALA A 80 5.35 -2.71 7.48
C ALA A 80 4.67 -1.49 8.12
N ASP A 81 5.38 -0.38 8.28
CA ASP A 81 4.88 0.87 8.84
C ASP A 81 4.19 1.80 7.81
N ALA A 82 4.08 1.39 6.54
CA ALA A 82 3.56 2.18 5.42
C ALA A 82 2.20 1.69 4.92
#